data_AF-A0A2N0X3G0-F1
#
_entry.id   AF-A0A2N0X3G0-F1
#
_cell.length_a   1.000
_cell.length_b   1.000
_cell.length_c   1.000
_cell.angle_alpha   90.00
_cell.angle_beta   90.00
_cell.angle_gamma   90.00
#
_symmetry.space_group_name_H-M   'P 1'
#
loop_
_entity.id
_entity.type
_entity.pdbx_description
1 polymer ?
#
loop_
_entity_poly.entity_id
_entity_poly.type
_entity_poly.pdbx_seq_one_letter_code
_entity_poly.pdbx_strand_id
1 'polypeptide(L)'
;MTGSPLSFHGLIRTPITAAIFSLFALSGCGGGGSDTATTAPEVKKDTTAPVITITGANPLKHAYGSDYVELGATALDAVDGVVEVSVEGGVNIDMMNDYIITYTATDKAGNKATEKRTVSVEDLTAPVITLNGDNEVGLVQFDTYQELGAIAQDDVDGALTVEAPSGEIDSTKLGSYPLTYSIADNAGNTATTVRTVVVREQKPFITTWDTTKFGVSGNDQIKITTNSIENGGEFEYNYTVDWGDGTTSENLTGDYTHTYDNAVPGYQTGSGVYTVQISGIFPQIYSYALSGMDMEKIVSIEQWGDIKWLSFNGAFADAINMVSNAQDTPDLRFVTDMYEAFAGAELFNGNVQNWDVSKVTDMAGMFINNKNFNQNIGNWNVSAVTNMDGMFFGASIFNQNIGNWDVSQVEETYSMFEGALAFDQNLSSWDVSSATRMEKMFSNSGLSQTNYDAILTSWSQLTLKQGVEFGAGTIHYSSSSQDARNVLTSAPNFWLITDGGVAP
;
A
#
# COMPACT_ATOMS: atom_id res chain seq x y z
N MET A 1 55.34 30.05 -0.56
CA MET A 1 55.21 30.42 -1.99
C MET A 1 53.77 30.86 -2.19
N THR A 2 53.40 32.09 -1.82
CA THR A 2 53.34 33.30 -2.67
C THR A 2 52.43 33.13 -3.90
N GLY A 3 51.24 33.75 -3.89
CA GLY A 3 50.42 34.00 -5.09
C GLY A 3 48.91 34.07 -4.83
N SER A 4 48.41 35.29 -4.68
CA SER A 4 47.04 35.74 -4.35
C SER A 4 45.89 35.34 -5.32
N PRO A 5 44.61 35.53 -4.92
CA PRO A 5 43.41 35.17 -5.69
C PRO A 5 42.91 36.31 -6.60
N LEU A 6 42.15 35.98 -7.65
CA LEU A 6 41.48 36.93 -8.54
C LEU A 6 39.96 36.81 -8.42
N SER A 7 39.31 37.91 -8.03
CA SER A 7 37.86 38.15 -8.18
C SER A 7 37.60 38.95 -9.44
N PHE A 8 36.51 38.68 -10.16
CA PHE A 8 35.99 39.55 -11.21
C PHE A 8 34.53 39.94 -10.90
N HIS A 9 34.27 41.25 -10.96
CA HIS A 9 32.97 41.92 -10.93
C HIS A 9 32.80 42.72 -12.22
N GLY A 10 31.55 42.90 -12.68
CA GLY A 10 31.11 43.94 -13.62
C GLY A 10 30.59 43.39 -14.95
N LEU A 11 29.26 43.27 -15.16
CA LEU A 11 28.28 44.30 -15.56
C LEU A 11 28.29 44.68 -17.07
N ILE A 12 27.25 44.20 -17.75
CA ILE A 12 26.28 44.96 -18.57
C ILE A 12 26.67 45.56 -19.95
N ARG A 13 25.74 45.32 -20.89
CA ARG A 13 25.36 46.03 -22.15
C ARG A 13 26.10 45.72 -23.44
N THR A 14 25.42 44.92 -24.27
CA THR A 14 25.44 44.96 -25.73
C THR A 14 24.73 46.23 -26.26
N PRO A 15 25.23 46.80 -27.36
CA PRO A 15 24.34 47.43 -28.34
C PRO A 15 24.52 46.81 -29.73
N ILE A 16 23.39 46.37 -30.30
CA ILE A 16 23.22 46.07 -31.71
C ILE A 16 22.99 47.42 -32.40
N THR A 17 23.87 47.80 -33.33
CA THR A 17 23.64 48.98 -34.20
C THR A 17 23.40 48.46 -35.61
N ALA A 18 22.18 48.73 -36.10
CA ALA A 18 21.68 48.28 -37.40
C ALA A 18 22.24 49.14 -38.55
N ALA A 19 22.27 48.48 -39.71
CA ALA A 19 22.85 48.94 -40.96
C ALA A 19 22.14 50.15 -41.58
N ILE A 20 22.96 50.96 -42.25
CA ILE A 20 22.64 52.15 -43.03
C ILE A 20 21.88 51.76 -44.30
N PHE A 21 20.78 52.46 -44.58
CA PHE A 21 20.00 52.34 -45.81
C PHE A 21 20.67 53.03 -47.01
N SER A 22 20.40 52.42 -48.16
CA SER A 22 20.90 52.63 -49.51
C SER A 22 20.71 54.02 -50.13
N LEU A 23 21.70 54.38 -50.94
CA LEU A 23 21.79 55.55 -51.82
C LEU A 23 21.44 55.16 -53.28
N PHE A 24 20.48 55.85 -53.89
CA PHE A 24 20.20 55.99 -55.34
C PHE A 24 19.28 57.23 -55.47
N ALA A 25 19.30 58.10 -56.49
CA ALA A 25 20.15 58.32 -57.64
C ALA A 25 19.85 59.73 -58.22
N LEU A 26 20.89 60.32 -58.83
CA LEU A 26 20.95 61.09 -60.10
C LEU A 26 20.24 62.44 -60.37
N SER A 27 21.11 63.32 -60.91
CA SER A 27 20.97 64.13 -62.15
C SER A 27 20.42 65.56 -62.08
N GLY A 28 21.10 66.46 -62.80
CA GLY A 28 20.55 67.74 -63.24
C GLY A 28 21.51 68.93 -63.14
N CYS A 29 22.17 69.25 -64.25
CA CYS A 29 23.07 70.39 -64.43
C CYS A 29 22.30 71.70 -64.73
N GLY A 30 22.87 72.86 -64.35
CA GLY A 30 22.83 74.06 -65.19
C GLY A 30 22.26 75.36 -64.60
N GLY A 31 23.03 76.44 -64.72
CA GLY A 31 22.53 77.78 -65.07
C GLY A 31 22.38 78.78 -63.93
N GLY A 32 23.21 79.83 -63.94
CA GLY A 32 23.15 80.93 -62.98
C GLY A 32 22.07 81.98 -63.29
N GLY A 33 22.08 83.05 -62.48
CA GLY A 33 21.30 84.25 -62.72
C GLY A 33 20.68 84.81 -61.45
N SER A 34 21.13 85.99 -61.05
CA SER A 34 20.55 86.83 -60.02
C SER A 34 19.09 87.15 -60.30
N ASP A 35 18.24 87.12 -59.27
CA ASP A 35 17.42 88.29 -58.97
C ASP A 35 16.79 88.19 -57.59
N THR A 36 16.89 89.29 -56.86
CA THR A 36 16.28 89.53 -55.57
C THR A 36 14.77 89.74 -55.75
N ALA A 37 13.97 88.78 -55.27
CA ALA A 37 12.56 89.00 -54.99
C ALA A 37 12.24 88.37 -53.63
N THR A 38 11.97 89.23 -52.66
CA THR A 38 11.43 88.90 -51.34
C THR A 38 10.06 88.25 -51.49
N THR A 39 10.03 86.92 -51.60
CA THR A 39 8.86 86.12 -51.26
C THR A 39 8.95 85.78 -49.77
N ALA A 40 7.88 86.06 -49.03
CA ALA A 40 7.74 85.57 -47.66
C ALA A 40 7.95 84.05 -47.67
N PRO A 41 8.63 83.46 -46.67
CA PRO A 41 8.81 82.02 -46.64
C PRO A 41 7.43 81.36 -46.64
N GLU A 42 7.17 80.55 -47.67
CA GLU A 42 6.02 79.65 -47.68
C GLU A 42 6.21 78.73 -46.46
N VAL A 43 5.40 78.93 -45.43
CA VAL A 43 5.40 78.06 -44.26
C VAL A 43 4.98 76.69 -44.78
N LYS A 44 5.94 75.77 -44.93
CA LYS A 44 5.68 74.38 -45.27
C LYS A 44 4.68 73.86 -44.24
N LYS A 45 3.43 73.68 -44.67
CA LYS A 45 2.38 73.17 -43.80
C LYS A 45 2.77 71.75 -43.41
N ASP A 46 2.86 71.50 -42.12
CA ASP A 46 3.09 70.17 -41.60
C ASP A 46 1.88 69.28 -41.92
N THR A 47 2.14 68.11 -42.48
CA THR A 47 1.14 67.13 -42.93
C THR A 47 1.42 65.72 -42.42
N THR A 48 2.43 65.52 -41.58
CA THR A 48 2.79 64.21 -41.07
C THR A 48 2.20 64.00 -39.69
N ALA A 49 1.58 62.84 -39.43
CA ALA A 49 1.09 62.52 -38.09
C ALA A 49 2.22 62.08 -37.16
N PRO A 50 2.11 62.30 -35.84
CA PRO A 50 3.05 61.78 -34.86
C PRO A 50 3.14 60.25 -34.91
N VAL A 51 4.30 59.68 -34.59
CA VAL A 51 4.49 58.22 -34.44
C VAL A 51 4.38 57.87 -32.96
N ILE A 52 3.41 57.03 -32.60
CA ILE A 52 3.19 56.55 -31.23
C ILE A 52 4.02 55.28 -30.99
N THR A 53 4.69 55.21 -29.84
CA THR A 53 5.37 54.02 -29.34
C THR A 53 4.74 53.63 -27.99
N ILE A 54 4.05 52.48 -27.95
CA ILE A 54 3.42 51.94 -26.75
C ILE A 54 4.51 51.43 -25.78
N THR A 55 4.40 51.76 -24.49
CA THR A 55 5.35 51.28 -23.46
C THR A 55 4.91 49.89 -22.97
N GLY A 56 5.81 48.90 -22.95
CA GLY A 56 5.48 47.55 -22.48
C GLY A 56 4.82 46.66 -23.54
N ALA A 57 4.27 45.53 -23.09
CA ALA A 57 3.74 44.49 -23.96
C ALA A 57 2.43 44.92 -24.66
N ASN A 58 2.21 44.39 -25.86
CA ASN A 58 0.96 44.51 -26.60
C ASN A 58 0.74 43.24 -27.47
N PRO A 59 -0.22 42.36 -27.13
CA PRO A 59 -1.12 42.44 -25.98
C PRO A 59 -0.41 42.35 -24.62
N LEU A 60 -1.05 42.87 -23.57
CA LEU A 60 -0.62 42.76 -22.17
C LEU A 60 -1.53 41.79 -21.44
N LYS A 61 -0.98 40.72 -20.85
CA LYS A 61 -1.72 39.86 -19.93
C LYS A 61 -1.73 40.46 -18.53
N HIS A 62 -2.87 40.43 -17.87
CA HIS A 62 -3.08 40.99 -16.54
C HIS A 62 -3.79 39.96 -15.65
N ALA A 63 -3.31 39.76 -14.42
CA ALA A 63 -3.88 38.79 -13.51
C ALA A 63 -5.27 39.24 -13.02
N TYR A 64 -6.23 38.32 -13.01
CA TYR A 64 -7.56 38.52 -12.43
C TYR A 64 -7.47 39.05 -10.98
N GLY A 65 -8.31 40.03 -10.65
CA GLY A 65 -8.40 40.64 -9.31
C GLY A 65 -7.20 41.49 -8.86
N SER A 66 -6.13 41.59 -9.67
CA SER A 66 -4.95 42.40 -9.34
C SER A 66 -5.09 43.85 -9.83
N ASP A 67 -4.55 44.82 -9.09
CA ASP A 67 -4.60 46.24 -9.48
C ASP A 67 -3.93 46.51 -10.84
N TYR A 68 -4.63 47.20 -11.74
CA TYR A 68 -4.10 47.60 -13.05
C TYR A 68 -3.44 48.99 -13.01
N VAL A 69 -2.20 49.08 -13.49
CA VAL A 69 -1.47 50.34 -13.67
C VAL A 69 -1.15 50.54 -15.14
N GLU A 70 -1.61 51.65 -15.71
CA GLU A 70 -1.34 52.02 -17.10
C GLU A 70 0.15 52.39 -17.31
N LEU A 71 0.78 51.76 -18.29
CA LEU A 71 2.22 51.91 -18.61
C LEU A 71 2.52 53.11 -19.53
N GLY A 72 1.52 53.67 -20.17
CA GLY A 72 1.60 54.82 -21.06
C GLY A 72 2.15 54.53 -22.46
N ALA A 73 2.32 55.60 -23.24
CA ALA A 73 2.96 55.60 -24.55
C ALA A 73 3.62 56.97 -24.80
N THR A 74 4.60 57.01 -25.70
CA THR A 74 5.25 58.26 -26.14
C THR A 74 4.97 58.53 -27.60
N ALA A 75 4.92 59.80 -28.02
CA ALA A 75 4.78 60.16 -29.43
C ALA A 75 5.87 61.15 -29.89
N LEU A 76 6.38 60.93 -31.11
CA LEU A 76 7.34 61.81 -31.77
C LEU A 76 6.80 62.24 -33.14
N ASP A 77 6.84 63.54 -33.41
CA ASP A 77 6.59 64.12 -34.72
C ASP A 77 7.89 64.70 -35.31
N ALA A 78 8.00 64.69 -36.64
CA ALA A 78 9.18 65.11 -37.36
C ALA A 78 9.43 66.64 -37.31
N VAL A 79 8.38 67.43 -37.05
CA VAL A 79 8.40 68.89 -37.00
C VAL A 79 8.23 69.41 -35.58
N ASP A 80 7.30 68.86 -34.81
CA ASP A 80 6.96 69.28 -33.44
C ASP A 80 7.79 68.59 -32.35
N GLY A 81 8.53 67.53 -32.66
CA GLY A 81 9.32 66.78 -31.68
C GLY A 81 8.44 65.92 -30.78
N VAL A 82 8.53 66.06 -29.46
CA VAL A 82 7.71 65.26 -28.53
C VAL A 82 6.27 65.79 -28.51
N VAL A 83 5.31 64.89 -28.71
CA VAL A 83 3.87 65.19 -28.70
C VAL A 83 3.23 64.47 -27.52
N GLU A 84 2.32 65.16 -26.82
CA GLU A 84 1.56 64.56 -25.72
C GLU A 84 0.63 63.46 -26.23
N VAL A 85 0.52 62.38 -25.45
CA VAL A 85 -0.35 61.25 -25.73
C VAL A 85 -1.52 61.28 -24.76
N SER A 86 -2.74 61.35 -25.31
CA SER A 86 -3.97 61.11 -24.54
C SER A 86 -4.29 59.61 -24.50
N VAL A 87 -4.73 59.14 -23.34
CA VAL A 87 -5.08 57.74 -23.09
C VAL A 87 -6.57 57.64 -22.79
N GLU A 88 -7.27 56.75 -23.49
CA GLU A 88 -8.69 56.48 -23.31
C GLU A 88 -8.93 54.97 -23.17
N GLY A 89 -9.82 54.58 -22.27
CA GLY A 89 -10.11 53.19 -21.94
C GLY A 89 -9.81 52.88 -20.47
N GLY A 90 -10.19 51.68 -20.04
CA GLY A 90 -9.94 51.18 -18.69
C GLY A 90 -10.07 49.66 -18.66
N VAL A 91 -9.49 49.05 -17.64
CA VAL A 91 -9.47 47.60 -17.43
C VAL A 91 -10.34 47.29 -16.21
N ASN A 92 -11.33 46.41 -16.35
CA ASN A 92 -12.07 45.90 -15.21
C ASN A 92 -11.40 44.60 -14.74
N ILE A 93 -10.68 44.68 -13.63
CA ILE A 93 -9.84 43.60 -13.11
C ILE A 93 -10.65 42.43 -12.54
N ASP A 94 -11.94 42.65 -12.23
CA ASP A 94 -12.85 41.64 -11.68
C ASP A 94 -13.62 40.86 -12.76
N MET A 95 -13.30 41.09 -14.03
CA MET A 95 -13.96 40.44 -15.16
C MET A 95 -12.91 39.98 -16.20
N MET A 96 -12.86 38.67 -16.45
CA MET A 96 -11.97 38.10 -17.45
C MET A 96 -12.42 38.49 -18.86
N ASN A 97 -11.65 39.34 -19.52
CA ASN A 97 -11.94 39.83 -20.87
C ASN A 97 -10.73 40.57 -21.48
N ASP A 98 -10.83 40.84 -22.79
CA ASP A 98 -9.95 41.77 -23.49
C ASP A 98 -10.47 43.21 -23.37
N TYR A 99 -9.62 44.09 -22.86
CA TYR A 99 -9.85 45.53 -22.73
C TYR A 99 -8.96 46.30 -23.69
N ILE A 100 -9.52 47.27 -24.42
CA ILE A 100 -8.76 48.06 -25.38
C ILE A 100 -8.44 49.43 -24.76
N ILE A 101 -7.15 49.73 -24.64
CA ILE A 101 -6.66 51.07 -24.33
C ILE A 101 -6.23 51.75 -25.63
N THR A 102 -6.74 52.96 -25.87
CA THR A 102 -6.47 53.73 -27.09
C THR A 102 -5.57 54.92 -26.76
N TYR A 103 -4.45 55.02 -27.47
CA TYR A 103 -3.48 56.11 -27.39
C TYR A 103 -3.69 57.03 -28.57
N THR A 104 -3.85 58.32 -28.31
CA THR A 104 -4.04 59.33 -29.35
C THR A 104 -3.07 60.48 -29.16
N ALA A 105 -2.29 60.77 -30.21
CA ALA A 105 -1.43 61.94 -30.29
C ALA A 105 -1.90 62.84 -31.44
N THR A 106 -1.92 64.16 -31.22
CA THR A 106 -2.28 65.15 -32.24
C THR A 106 -1.24 66.27 -32.19
N ASP A 107 -0.58 66.53 -33.31
CA ASP A 107 0.41 67.61 -33.41
C ASP A 107 -0.24 69.01 -33.47
N LYS A 108 0.57 70.06 -33.58
CA LYS A 108 0.05 71.44 -33.64
C LYS A 108 -0.63 71.78 -34.97
N ALA A 109 -0.33 71.04 -36.03
CA ALA A 109 -0.96 71.19 -37.34
C ALA A 109 -2.31 70.45 -37.44
N GLY A 110 -2.64 69.62 -36.45
CA GLY A 110 -3.87 68.85 -36.35
C GLY A 110 -3.78 67.46 -36.97
N ASN A 111 -2.58 66.98 -37.37
CA ASN A 111 -2.44 65.61 -37.84
C ASN A 111 -2.49 64.66 -36.62
N LYS A 112 -3.22 63.56 -36.77
CA LYS A 112 -3.59 62.67 -35.67
C LYS A 112 -3.10 61.25 -35.92
N ALA A 113 -2.51 60.63 -34.91
CA ALA A 113 -2.21 59.21 -34.88
C ALA A 113 -2.93 58.52 -33.73
N THR A 114 -3.26 57.25 -33.93
CA THR A 114 -3.94 56.42 -32.93
C THR A 114 -3.36 55.02 -32.93
N GLU A 115 -2.99 54.54 -31.75
CA GLU A 115 -2.54 53.17 -31.51
C GLU A 115 -3.35 52.53 -30.38
N LYS A 116 -3.40 51.20 -30.34
CA LYS A 116 -4.20 50.45 -29.35
C LYS A 116 -3.37 49.40 -28.63
N ARG A 117 -3.55 49.28 -27.31
CA ARG A 117 -3.12 48.12 -26.52
C ARG A 117 -4.33 47.27 -26.16
N THR A 118 -4.25 45.97 -26.41
CA THR A 118 -5.17 45.01 -25.80
C THR A 118 -4.60 44.57 -24.45
N VAL A 119 -5.39 44.69 -23.39
CA VAL A 119 -5.11 44.15 -22.06
C VAL A 119 -6.05 42.98 -21.81
N SER A 120 -5.52 41.77 -21.75
CA SER A 120 -6.28 40.55 -21.49
C SER A 120 -6.23 40.24 -20.00
N VAL A 121 -7.37 40.31 -19.32
CA VAL A 121 -7.50 39.90 -17.90
C VAL A 121 -7.74 38.39 -17.87
N GLU A 122 -6.75 37.66 -17.37
CA GLU A 122 -6.70 36.19 -17.37
C GLU A 122 -6.40 35.68 -15.96
N ASP A 123 -6.79 34.45 -15.69
CA ASP A 123 -6.27 33.70 -14.55
C ASP A 123 -4.84 33.23 -14.85
N LEU A 124 -3.92 33.54 -13.93
CA LEU A 124 -2.48 33.29 -14.06
C LEU A 124 -1.92 32.55 -12.83
N THR A 125 -2.76 32.18 -11.87
CA THR A 125 -2.36 31.45 -10.67
C THR A 125 -2.43 29.96 -10.94
N ALA A 126 -1.45 29.21 -10.44
CA ALA A 126 -1.46 27.76 -10.58
C ALA A 126 -2.12 27.14 -9.34
N PRO A 127 -2.80 25.99 -9.49
CA PRO A 127 -3.40 25.30 -8.36
C PRO A 127 -2.33 24.79 -7.37
N VAL A 128 -2.73 24.55 -6.12
CA VAL A 128 -1.87 23.99 -5.07
C VAL A 128 -2.27 22.54 -4.81
N ILE A 129 -1.35 21.60 -5.03
CA ILE A 129 -1.56 20.16 -4.75
C ILE A 129 -1.14 19.82 -3.32
N THR A 130 -1.99 19.10 -2.59
CA THR A 130 -1.71 18.51 -1.27
C THR A 130 -1.80 16.99 -1.34
N LEU A 131 -0.74 16.28 -0.96
CA LEU A 131 -0.73 14.81 -0.94
C LEU A 131 -1.61 14.27 0.20
N ASN A 132 -2.30 13.16 -0.06
CA ASN A 132 -2.94 12.40 1.01
C ASN A 132 -1.91 11.53 1.72
N GLY A 133 -1.71 11.72 3.02
CA GLY A 133 -0.70 10.99 3.79
C GLY A 133 0.73 11.44 3.49
N ASP A 134 1.70 10.59 3.82
CA ASP A 134 3.10 10.98 3.83
C ASP A 134 3.70 11.09 2.43
N ASN A 135 4.61 12.06 2.27
CA ASN A 135 5.36 12.26 1.04
C ASN A 135 6.32 11.09 0.74
N GLU A 136 6.92 10.53 1.79
CA GLU A 136 7.81 9.37 1.69
C GLU A 136 7.10 8.14 2.26
N VAL A 137 6.93 7.10 1.43
CA VAL A 137 6.23 5.87 1.81
C VAL A 137 7.17 4.69 1.64
N GLY A 138 7.39 3.92 2.72
CA GLY A 138 8.16 2.68 2.65
C GLY A 138 7.33 1.54 2.04
N LEU A 139 7.92 0.81 1.10
CA LEU A 139 7.36 -0.41 0.50
C LEU A 139 8.34 -1.57 0.72
N VAL A 140 7.85 -2.72 1.18
CA VAL A 140 8.69 -3.92 1.25
C VAL A 140 8.91 -4.45 -0.16
N GLN A 141 10.10 -4.96 -0.44
CA GLN A 141 10.35 -5.66 -1.70
C GLN A 141 9.28 -6.75 -1.94
N PHE A 142 8.83 -6.87 -3.19
CA PHE A 142 7.77 -7.79 -3.65
C PHE A 142 6.34 -7.44 -3.22
N ASP A 143 6.13 -6.43 -2.37
CA ASP A 143 4.78 -5.94 -2.06
C ASP A 143 4.19 -5.07 -3.17
N THR A 144 2.88 -4.86 -3.08
CA THR A 144 2.12 -3.98 -3.96
C THR A 144 1.89 -2.64 -3.27
N TYR A 145 2.27 -1.54 -3.90
CA TYR A 145 1.97 -0.20 -3.42
C TYR A 145 0.49 0.15 -3.63
N GLN A 146 -0.17 0.62 -2.58
CA GLN A 146 -1.53 1.16 -2.66
C GLN A 146 -1.46 2.69 -2.80
N GLU A 147 -1.98 3.21 -3.91
CA GLU A 147 -2.01 4.64 -4.19
C GLU A 147 -2.90 5.40 -3.19
N LEU A 148 -2.35 6.47 -2.60
CA LEU A 148 -3.00 7.25 -1.54
C LEU A 148 -3.76 8.48 -2.06
N GLY A 149 -3.46 8.93 -3.27
CA GLY A 149 -4.06 10.08 -3.95
C GLY A 149 -3.50 11.42 -3.50
N ALA A 150 -4.08 12.48 -4.05
CA ALA A 150 -3.83 13.88 -3.70
C ALA A 150 -5.09 14.71 -3.95
N ILE A 151 -5.15 15.91 -3.37
CA ILE A 151 -6.19 16.91 -3.61
C ILE A 151 -5.56 18.19 -4.13
N ALA A 152 -6.31 19.02 -4.88
CA ALA A 152 -5.83 20.32 -5.34
C ALA A 152 -6.84 21.44 -5.10
N GLN A 153 -6.33 22.63 -4.85
CA GLN A 153 -7.12 23.84 -4.64
C GLN A 153 -6.54 24.99 -5.45
N ASP A 154 -7.42 25.69 -6.16
CA ASP A 154 -7.13 26.92 -6.89
C ASP A 154 -7.92 28.09 -6.27
N ASP A 155 -7.41 29.32 -6.43
CA ASP A 155 -8.05 30.53 -5.89
C ASP A 155 -9.20 31.05 -6.75
N VAL A 156 -9.23 30.72 -8.04
CA VAL A 156 -10.29 31.08 -8.98
C VAL A 156 -11.22 29.90 -9.25
N ASP A 157 -10.69 28.73 -9.55
CA ASP A 157 -11.46 27.54 -9.94
C ASP A 157 -11.94 26.68 -8.74
N GLY A 158 -11.42 26.94 -7.55
CA GLY A 158 -11.83 26.22 -6.35
C GLY A 158 -11.17 24.83 -6.23
N ALA A 159 -11.92 23.84 -5.74
CA ALA A 159 -11.39 22.49 -5.54
C ALA A 159 -11.29 21.74 -6.89
N LEU A 160 -10.12 21.15 -7.15
CA LEU A 160 -9.82 20.39 -8.36
C LEU A 160 -9.54 18.92 -8.02
N THR A 161 -9.97 18.02 -8.91
CA THR A 161 -9.69 16.57 -8.80
C THR A 161 -8.32 16.27 -9.40
N VAL A 162 -7.43 15.65 -8.63
CA VAL A 162 -6.11 15.22 -9.11
C VAL A 162 -6.21 13.78 -9.63
N GLU A 163 -5.77 13.56 -10.85
CA GLU A 163 -5.70 12.23 -11.47
C GLU A 163 -4.61 11.36 -10.83
N ALA A 164 -4.60 10.07 -11.17
CA ALA A 164 -3.55 9.15 -10.75
C ALA A 164 -2.15 9.68 -11.16
N PRO A 165 -1.13 9.54 -10.30
CA PRO A 165 0.19 10.06 -10.61
C PRO A 165 0.83 9.29 -11.77
N SER A 166 1.73 9.96 -12.47
CA SER A 166 2.64 9.31 -13.42
C SER A 166 3.86 8.73 -12.71
N GLY A 167 4.40 7.63 -13.23
CA GLY A 167 5.52 6.90 -12.66
C GLY A 167 5.20 5.42 -12.49
N GLU A 168 6.23 4.59 -12.39
CA GLU A 168 6.10 3.16 -12.16
C GLU A 168 7.00 2.76 -10.99
N ILE A 169 6.51 1.82 -10.19
CA ILE A 169 7.26 1.25 -9.06
C ILE A 169 7.64 -0.18 -9.44
N ASP A 170 8.93 -0.46 -9.47
CA ASP A 170 9.44 -1.82 -9.57
C ASP A 170 9.75 -2.33 -8.16
N SER A 171 8.76 -2.96 -7.51
CA SER A 171 8.92 -3.47 -6.14
C SER A 171 9.90 -4.63 -6.02
N THR A 172 10.43 -5.15 -7.14
CA THR A 172 11.49 -6.17 -7.12
C THR A 172 12.88 -5.56 -6.93
N LYS A 173 13.02 -4.24 -7.07
CA LYS A 173 14.30 -3.54 -6.96
C LYS A 173 14.29 -2.50 -5.84
N LEU A 174 15.33 -2.52 -5.01
CA LEU A 174 15.52 -1.52 -3.96
C LEU A 174 15.74 -0.13 -4.57
N GLY A 175 15.22 0.90 -3.91
CA GLY A 175 15.43 2.28 -4.34
C GLY A 175 14.23 3.19 -4.10
N SER A 176 14.35 4.42 -4.58
CA SER A 176 13.32 5.44 -4.48
C SER A 176 12.63 5.64 -5.83
N TYR A 177 11.32 5.55 -5.84
CA TYR A 177 10.46 5.64 -7.01
C TYR A 177 9.58 6.89 -6.89
N PRO A 178 9.83 7.95 -7.69
CA PRO A 178 9.02 9.15 -7.66
C PRO A 178 7.72 8.95 -8.45
N LEU A 179 6.59 9.27 -7.82
CA LEU A 179 5.28 9.38 -8.42
C LEU A 179 4.91 10.85 -8.56
N THR A 180 4.70 11.32 -9.79
CA THR A 180 4.44 12.73 -10.08
C THR A 180 2.96 12.97 -10.30
N TYR A 181 2.34 13.74 -9.41
CA TYR A 181 1.00 14.27 -9.57
C TYR A 181 1.07 15.56 -10.36
N SER A 182 0.17 15.72 -11.32
CA SER A 182 0.09 16.91 -12.17
C SER A 182 -1.37 17.28 -12.34
N ILE A 183 -1.65 18.58 -12.31
CA ILE A 183 -2.99 19.11 -12.59
C ILE A 183 -2.86 20.45 -13.32
N ALA A 184 -3.84 20.75 -14.16
CA ALA A 184 -4.03 22.06 -14.75
C ALA A 184 -5.39 22.59 -14.30
N ASP A 185 -5.47 23.89 -14.07
CA ASP A 185 -6.73 24.60 -13.89
C ASP A 185 -7.45 24.81 -15.26
N ASN A 186 -8.58 25.52 -15.27
CA ASN A 186 -9.34 25.78 -16.50
C ASN A 186 -8.64 26.78 -17.43
N ALA A 187 -7.76 27.63 -16.90
CA ALA A 187 -6.97 28.60 -17.65
C ALA A 187 -5.69 28.00 -18.27
N GLY A 188 -5.33 26.78 -17.85
CA GLY A 188 -4.14 26.06 -18.29
C GLY A 188 -2.90 26.33 -17.45
N ASN A 189 -3.01 26.96 -16.27
CA ASN A 189 -1.90 27.02 -15.33
C ASN A 189 -1.72 25.65 -14.68
N THR A 190 -0.47 25.23 -14.52
CA THR A 190 -0.14 23.86 -14.13
C THR A 190 0.62 23.81 -12.83
N ALA A 191 0.37 22.76 -12.05
CA ALA A 191 1.09 22.45 -10.83
C ALA A 191 1.51 20.99 -10.81
N THR A 192 2.65 20.73 -10.18
CA THR A 192 3.16 19.37 -9.98
C THR A 192 3.68 19.19 -8.57
N THR A 193 3.55 17.97 -8.04
CA THR A 193 4.19 17.53 -6.80
C THR A 193 4.58 16.06 -6.92
N VAL A 194 5.51 15.60 -6.09
CA VAL A 194 6.08 14.25 -6.18
C VAL A 194 5.94 13.55 -4.84
N ARG A 195 5.37 12.34 -4.84
CA ARG A 195 5.50 11.38 -3.73
C ARG A 195 6.66 10.45 -4.01
N THR A 196 7.44 10.09 -3.00
CA THR A 196 8.55 9.14 -3.12
C THR A 196 8.20 7.83 -2.43
N VAL A 197 8.13 6.74 -3.20
CA VAL A 197 8.00 5.39 -2.64
C VAL A 197 9.38 4.77 -2.51
N VAL A 198 9.78 4.37 -1.30
CA VAL A 198 11.08 3.79 -1.00
C VAL A 198 10.93 2.28 -0.83
N VAL A 199 11.39 1.52 -1.82
CA VAL A 199 11.44 0.05 -1.75
C VAL A 199 12.64 -0.36 -0.91
N ARG A 200 12.35 -0.99 0.24
CA ARG A 200 13.34 -1.52 1.17
C ARG A 200 13.45 -3.04 1.05
N GLU A 201 14.56 -3.57 1.54
CA GLU A 201 14.79 -5.01 1.59
C GLU A 201 13.72 -5.72 2.44
N GLN A 202 13.27 -6.88 1.96
CA GLN A 202 12.37 -7.77 2.68
C GLN A 202 13.17 -8.53 3.75
N LYS A 203 12.71 -8.52 4.99
CA LYS A 203 13.30 -9.39 6.01
C LYS A 203 12.95 -10.85 5.69
N PRO A 204 13.93 -11.78 5.67
CA PRO A 204 13.66 -13.16 5.32
C PRO A 204 12.90 -13.90 6.42
N PHE A 205 12.21 -14.98 6.04
CA PHE A 205 11.78 -16.02 6.96
C PHE A 205 12.98 -16.88 7.35
N ILE A 206 13.26 -17.02 8.64
CA ILE A 206 14.47 -17.70 9.13
C ILE A 206 14.09 -18.89 9.99
N THR A 207 14.65 -20.05 9.66
CA THR A 207 14.43 -21.31 10.36
C THR A 207 15.75 -22.03 10.62
N THR A 208 15.78 -22.90 11.62
CA THR A 208 16.88 -23.81 11.85
C THR A 208 16.43 -25.24 11.56
N TRP A 209 17.26 -25.97 10.84
CA TRP A 209 17.01 -27.34 10.40
C TRP A 209 18.11 -28.28 10.89
N ASP A 210 17.76 -29.48 11.34
CA ASP A 210 18.71 -30.57 11.66
C ASP A 210 18.51 -31.70 10.64
N THR A 211 19.46 -31.84 9.71
CA THR A 211 19.36 -32.80 8.61
C THR A 211 19.43 -34.25 9.07
N THR A 212 19.84 -34.51 10.33
CA THR A 212 19.90 -35.87 10.89
C THR A 212 18.56 -36.37 11.41
N LYS A 213 17.55 -35.49 11.49
CA LYS A 213 16.17 -35.88 11.81
C LYS A 213 15.53 -36.60 10.62
N PHE A 214 14.46 -37.32 10.92
CA PHE A 214 13.70 -38.02 9.89
C PHE A 214 13.17 -37.05 8.83
N GLY A 215 13.11 -37.51 7.59
CA GLY A 215 12.62 -36.76 6.44
C GLY A 215 12.83 -37.59 5.17
N VAL A 216 12.24 -37.17 4.06
CA VAL A 216 12.33 -37.87 2.76
C VAL A 216 13.68 -37.64 2.10
N SER A 217 14.26 -36.45 2.24
CA SER A 217 15.58 -36.19 1.65
C SER A 217 16.70 -36.81 2.50
N GLY A 218 17.88 -36.98 1.91
CA GLY A 218 19.04 -37.54 2.59
C GLY A 218 19.42 -36.81 3.89
N ASN A 219 20.21 -37.46 4.73
CA ASN A 219 20.68 -36.86 5.99
C ASN A 219 21.69 -35.71 5.78
N ASP A 220 22.06 -35.45 4.55
CA ASP A 220 22.88 -34.35 4.05
C ASP A 220 22.07 -33.39 3.18
N GLN A 221 20.73 -33.44 3.27
CA GLN A 221 19.84 -32.66 2.42
C GLN A 221 18.72 -31.99 3.23
N ILE A 222 18.25 -30.88 2.66
CA ILE A 222 16.98 -30.24 3.02
C ILE A 222 16.16 -30.07 1.75
N LYS A 223 14.90 -30.48 1.82
CA LYS A 223 13.90 -30.22 0.80
C LYS A 223 12.89 -29.18 1.30
N ILE A 224 12.80 -28.07 0.57
CA ILE A 224 11.70 -27.09 0.70
C ILE A 224 10.57 -27.53 -0.22
N THR A 225 9.37 -27.63 0.33
CA THR A 225 8.15 -28.02 -0.37
C THR A 225 7.17 -26.87 -0.48
N THR A 226 6.53 -26.78 -1.64
CA THR A 226 5.70 -25.64 -2.05
C THR A 226 4.37 -26.11 -2.63
N ASN A 227 3.32 -25.31 -2.44
CA ASN A 227 2.05 -25.45 -3.14
C ASN A 227 2.10 -24.70 -4.49
N SER A 228 3.18 -24.88 -5.24
CA SER A 228 3.44 -24.15 -6.48
C SER A 228 2.55 -24.64 -7.62
N ILE A 229 2.08 -23.72 -8.47
CA ILE A 229 1.43 -24.06 -9.75
C ILE A 229 2.25 -25.01 -10.62
N GLU A 230 3.59 -24.98 -10.53
CA GLU A 230 4.46 -25.92 -11.26
C GLU A 230 4.35 -27.36 -10.73
N ASN A 231 4.00 -27.51 -9.45
CA ASN A 231 3.71 -28.77 -8.80
C ASN A 231 2.22 -29.16 -8.87
N GLY A 232 1.41 -28.42 -9.64
CA GLY A 232 -0.05 -28.59 -9.69
C GLY A 232 -0.81 -27.97 -8.51
N GLY A 233 -0.14 -27.09 -7.75
CA GLY A 233 -0.70 -26.32 -6.65
C GLY A 233 -1.37 -25.02 -7.08
N GLU A 234 -1.56 -24.12 -6.12
CA GLU A 234 -2.37 -22.91 -6.28
C GLU A 234 -1.57 -21.63 -6.52
N PHE A 235 -0.35 -21.53 -5.98
CA PHE A 235 0.33 -20.24 -5.89
C PHE A 235 1.56 -20.13 -6.80
N GLU A 236 1.84 -18.90 -7.22
CA GLU A 236 3.12 -18.55 -7.85
C GLU A 236 4.20 -18.38 -6.78
N TYR A 237 5.39 -18.91 -7.08
CA TYR A 237 6.57 -18.79 -6.24
C TYR A 237 7.69 -18.15 -7.05
N ASN A 238 8.49 -17.32 -6.39
CA ASN A 238 9.75 -16.81 -6.90
C ASN A 238 10.60 -16.40 -5.70
N TYR A 239 11.29 -17.38 -5.14
CA TYR A 239 11.98 -17.24 -3.86
C TYR A 239 13.46 -17.58 -3.98
N THR A 240 14.22 -17.06 -3.02
CA THR A 240 15.64 -17.31 -2.82
C THR A 240 15.83 -17.98 -1.46
N VAL A 241 16.73 -18.96 -1.41
CA VAL A 241 17.13 -19.64 -0.19
C VAL A 241 18.62 -19.44 0.02
N ASP A 242 18.99 -18.89 1.19
CA ASP A 242 20.34 -19.01 1.75
C ASP A 242 20.35 -20.22 2.68
N TRP A 243 21.18 -21.21 2.34
CA TRP A 243 21.20 -22.51 3.00
C TRP A 243 22.02 -22.53 4.30
N GLY A 244 22.65 -21.42 4.66
CA GLY A 244 23.46 -21.30 5.87
C GLY A 244 24.83 -21.96 5.79
N ASP A 245 25.21 -22.48 4.62
CA ASP A 245 26.50 -23.11 4.34
C ASP A 245 27.39 -22.25 3.41
N GLY A 246 26.98 -21.01 3.15
CA GLY A 246 27.63 -20.08 2.23
C GLY A 246 27.17 -20.21 0.78
N THR A 247 26.19 -21.06 0.49
CA THR A 247 25.56 -21.19 -0.83
C THR A 247 24.14 -20.63 -0.83
N THR A 248 23.71 -20.15 -2.00
CA THR A 248 22.36 -19.63 -2.24
C THR A 248 21.73 -20.30 -3.45
N SER A 249 20.40 -20.38 -3.48
CA SER A 249 19.62 -20.80 -4.64
C SER A 249 18.56 -19.74 -4.91
N GLU A 250 18.58 -19.18 -6.12
CA GLU A 250 17.78 -17.99 -6.49
C GLU A 250 16.75 -18.35 -7.56
N ASN A 251 15.68 -17.55 -7.65
CA ASN A 251 14.62 -17.67 -8.65
C ASN A 251 13.93 -19.04 -8.64
N LEU A 252 13.73 -19.61 -7.45
CA LEU A 252 13.05 -20.87 -7.26
C LEU A 252 11.54 -20.68 -7.40
N THR A 253 10.91 -21.53 -8.20
CA THR A 253 9.49 -21.45 -8.59
C THR A 253 8.66 -22.61 -8.06
N GLY A 254 9.27 -23.59 -7.42
CA GLY A 254 8.60 -24.79 -6.91
C GLY A 254 9.42 -25.47 -5.82
N ASP A 255 9.27 -26.80 -5.70
CA ASP A 255 10.04 -27.59 -4.74
C ASP A 255 11.54 -27.52 -5.05
N TYR A 256 12.37 -27.52 -4.02
CA TYR A 256 13.82 -27.57 -4.19
C TYR A 256 14.49 -28.42 -3.12
N THR A 257 15.51 -29.19 -3.51
CA THR A 257 16.33 -29.99 -2.60
C THR A 257 17.77 -29.53 -2.68
N HIS A 258 18.30 -29.04 -1.57
CA HIS A 258 19.72 -28.71 -1.43
C HIS A 258 20.48 -29.89 -0.83
N THR A 259 21.74 -30.05 -1.25
CA THR A 259 22.66 -31.06 -0.71
C THR A 259 23.88 -30.36 -0.14
N TYR A 260 24.13 -30.62 1.13
CA TYR A 260 25.28 -30.10 1.87
C TYR A 260 26.50 -31.01 1.63
N ASP A 261 27.61 -30.42 1.23
CA ASP A 261 28.90 -31.11 1.03
C ASP A 261 29.97 -30.69 2.06
N ASN A 262 29.63 -29.71 2.91
CA ASN A 262 30.51 -29.12 3.90
C ASN A 262 30.65 -29.99 5.16
N ALA A 263 31.84 -29.94 5.78
CA ALA A 263 32.09 -30.63 7.06
C ALA A 263 31.60 -29.77 8.25
N VAL A 264 30.62 -30.28 9.01
CA VAL A 264 30.13 -29.64 10.25
C VAL A 264 30.73 -30.36 11.48
N PRO A 265 31.33 -29.64 12.46
CA PRO A 265 31.88 -30.26 13.66
C PRO A 265 30.85 -31.10 14.43
N GLY A 266 31.16 -32.39 14.66
CA GLY A 266 30.28 -33.31 15.38
C GLY A 266 29.33 -34.13 14.50
N TYR A 267 29.30 -33.90 13.19
CA TYR A 267 28.44 -34.60 12.23
C TYR A 267 29.26 -35.34 11.17
N GLN A 268 28.61 -36.25 10.44
CA GLN A 268 29.16 -36.75 9.17
C GLN A 268 29.21 -35.60 8.16
N THR A 269 30.19 -35.58 7.25
CA THR A 269 30.28 -34.57 6.19
C THR A 269 28.94 -34.45 5.47
N GLY A 270 28.41 -33.22 5.35
CA GLY A 270 27.11 -32.92 4.77
C GLY A 270 25.93 -32.97 5.75
N SER A 271 25.99 -33.76 6.82
CA SER A 271 24.96 -33.72 7.86
C SER A 271 25.22 -32.58 8.85
N GLY A 272 24.17 -31.99 9.40
CA GLY A 272 24.35 -30.92 10.38
C GLY A 272 23.08 -30.17 10.76
N VAL A 273 23.30 -29.12 11.53
CA VAL A 273 22.28 -28.12 11.85
C VAL A 273 22.59 -26.84 11.06
N TYR A 274 21.62 -26.36 10.31
CA TYR A 274 21.75 -25.22 9.40
C TYR A 274 20.68 -24.18 9.67
N THR A 275 21.07 -22.90 9.63
CA THR A 275 20.13 -21.79 9.64
C THR A 275 19.81 -21.43 8.20
N VAL A 276 18.56 -21.64 7.80
CA VAL A 276 18.05 -21.42 6.45
C VAL A 276 17.24 -20.13 6.42
N GLN A 277 17.50 -19.28 5.43
CA GLN A 277 16.78 -18.02 5.22
C GLN A 277 16.05 -18.05 3.88
N ILE A 278 14.76 -17.72 3.88
CA ILE A 278 13.92 -17.67 2.69
C ILE A 278 13.44 -16.24 2.47
N SER A 279 13.64 -15.70 1.27
CA SER A 279 13.14 -14.39 0.84
C SER A 279 12.52 -14.48 -0.56
N GLY A 280 11.78 -13.45 -0.97
CA GLY A 280 11.05 -13.43 -2.24
C GLY A 280 9.56 -13.72 -2.08
N ILE A 281 8.94 -14.16 -3.18
CA ILE A 281 7.54 -14.55 -3.24
C ILE A 281 7.44 -16.01 -2.76
N PHE A 282 7.11 -16.19 -1.48
CA PHE A 282 6.97 -17.48 -0.80
C PHE A 282 5.65 -17.55 -0.02
N PRO A 283 4.52 -17.73 -0.72
CA PRO A 283 3.19 -17.52 -0.14
C PRO A 283 2.74 -18.59 0.87
N GLN A 284 3.37 -19.76 0.87
CA GLN A 284 3.03 -20.88 1.75
C GLN A 284 4.23 -21.83 1.87
N ILE A 285 4.50 -22.32 3.07
CA ILE A 285 5.30 -23.53 3.27
C ILE A 285 4.32 -24.69 3.32
N TYR A 286 4.46 -25.65 2.41
CA TYR A 286 3.42 -26.65 2.21
C TYR A 286 3.86 -28.01 2.71
N SER A 287 3.08 -28.56 3.64
CA SER A 287 3.15 -29.98 4.01
C SER A 287 1.77 -30.61 4.00
N TYR A 288 1.37 -31.20 2.87
CA TYR A 288 0.17 -32.02 2.82
C TYR A 288 0.38 -33.32 2.04
N ALA A 289 -0.41 -34.32 2.43
CA ALA A 289 -0.55 -35.66 1.88
C ALA A 289 0.74 -36.53 1.84
N LEU A 290 0.78 -37.48 2.78
CA LEU A 290 1.68 -38.64 2.90
C LEU A 290 2.96 -38.34 3.69
N SER A 291 3.01 -38.90 4.90
CA SER A 291 4.22 -39.18 5.71
C SER A 291 5.48 -39.17 4.86
N GLY A 292 6.32 -38.15 4.99
CA GLY A 292 7.37 -38.00 4.00
C GLY A 292 8.24 -36.77 4.12
N MET A 293 7.69 -35.56 4.18
CA MET A 293 8.52 -34.38 3.95
C MET A 293 9.58 -34.16 5.04
N ASP A 294 10.52 -33.27 4.76
CA ASP A 294 11.56 -32.87 5.70
C ASP A 294 11.05 -32.02 6.87
N MET A 295 9.74 -31.99 7.15
CA MET A 295 9.16 -31.10 8.15
C MET A 295 9.65 -31.43 9.57
N GLU A 296 9.91 -32.71 9.87
CA GLU A 296 10.56 -33.13 11.12
C GLU A 296 12.02 -32.64 11.25
N LYS A 297 12.68 -32.25 10.14
CA LYS A 297 14.01 -31.64 10.17
C LYS A 297 13.96 -30.18 10.62
N ILE A 298 12.82 -29.49 10.58
CA ILE A 298 12.70 -28.16 11.19
C ILE A 298 12.74 -28.29 12.71
N VAL A 299 13.72 -27.63 13.32
CA VAL A 299 13.90 -27.63 14.79
C VAL A 299 13.51 -26.29 15.43
N SER A 300 13.56 -25.18 14.69
CA SER A 300 13.06 -23.90 15.21
C SER A 300 12.69 -22.89 14.13
N ILE A 301 11.69 -22.06 14.44
CA ILE A 301 11.46 -20.79 13.73
C ILE A 301 12.21 -19.69 14.48
N GLU A 302 13.13 -19.01 13.80
CA GLU A 302 13.94 -17.93 14.37
C GLU A 302 13.37 -16.54 14.06
N GLN A 303 12.70 -16.38 12.90
CA GLN A 303 12.11 -15.12 12.47
C GLN A 303 11.02 -15.38 11.41
N TRP A 304 9.89 -14.68 11.50
CA TRP A 304 8.83 -14.72 10.48
C TRP A 304 9.16 -13.87 9.24
N GLY A 305 9.79 -12.72 9.44
CA GLY A 305 10.19 -11.80 8.39
C GLY A 305 9.03 -11.00 7.81
N ASP A 306 9.25 -10.41 6.64
CA ASP A 306 8.21 -9.69 5.88
C ASP A 306 7.64 -10.57 4.74
N ILE A 307 7.58 -11.90 4.94
CA ILE A 307 6.95 -12.79 3.96
C ILE A 307 5.45 -12.51 3.91
N LYS A 308 4.94 -12.29 2.70
CA LYS A 308 3.52 -12.17 2.43
C LYS A 308 2.89 -13.57 2.32
N TRP A 309 2.37 -14.06 3.44
CA TRP A 309 1.69 -15.34 3.51
C TRP A 309 0.29 -15.24 2.90
N LEU A 310 -0.04 -16.16 1.99
CA LEU A 310 -1.38 -16.28 1.40
C LEU A 310 -2.15 -17.46 1.98
N SER A 311 -1.45 -18.49 2.45
CA SER A 311 -2.08 -19.65 3.08
C SER A 311 -1.16 -20.27 4.13
N PHE A 312 -1.77 -20.77 5.20
CA PHE A 312 -1.14 -21.62 6.21
C PHE A 312 -1.63 -23.06 6.12
N ASN A 313 -2.37 -23.43 5.08
CA ASN A 313 -2.85 -24.81 4.88
C ASN A 313 -1.68 -25.81 4.92
N GLY A 314 -1.74 -26.76 5.84
CA GLY A 314 -0.72 -27.75 6.13
C GLY A 314 0.61 -27.17 6.59
N ALA A 315 0.75 -25.87 6.87
CA ALA A 315 2.03 -25.27 7.20
C ALA A 315 2.57 -25.86 8.51
N PHE A 316 3.81 -26.38 8.47
CA PHE A 316 4.48 -27.01 9.61
C PHE A 316 3.75 -28.24 10.20
N ALA A 317 2.90 -28.89 9.41
CA ALA A 317 2.33 -30.18 9.79
C ALA A 317 3.44 -31.23 9.96
N ASP A 318 3.38 -32.00 11.03
CA ASP A 318 4.38 -32.97 11.49
C ASP A 318 5.78 -32.39 11.75
N ALA A 319 5.88 -31.07 12.02
CA ALA A 319 7.12 -30.45 12.51
C ALA A 319 7.40 -30.83 13.98
N ILE A 320 7.54 -32.12 14.28
CA ILE A 320 7.52 -32.63 15.67
C ILE A 320 8.64 -32.07 16.53
N ASN A 321 9.78 -31.71 15.93
CA ASN A 321 10.96 -31.21 16.61
C ASN A 321 10.98 -29.68 16.75
N MET A 322 10.00 -28.98 16.15
CA MET A 322 10.02 -27.53 15.99
C MET A 322 9.61 -26.78 17.26
N VAL A 323 10.47 -25.86 17.70
CA VAL A 323 10.13 -24.80 18.68
C VAL A 323 10.04 -23.43 17.99
N SER A 324 9.74 -22.38 18.75
CA SER A 324 9.78 -21.00 18.23
C SER A 324 10.64 -20.11 19.10
N ASN A 325 11.63 -19.48 18.48
CA ASN A 325 12.50 -18.45 19.06
C ASN A 325 12.14 -17.05 18.51
N ALA A 326 11.26 -16.98 17.50
CA ALA A 326 10.85 -15.76 16.83
C ALA A 326 10.33 -14.71 17.80
N GLN A 327 10.79 -13.47 17.58
CA GLN A 327 10.36 -12.29 18.35
C GLN A 327 9.40 -11.39 17.55
N ASP A 328 9.25 -11.66 16.26
CA ASP A 328 8.30 -11.05 15.36
C ASP A 328 7.07 -11.96 15.16
N THR A 329 6.09 -11.47 14.41
CA THR A 329 4.85 -12.18 14.08
C THR A 329 4.67 -12.19 12.56
N PRO A 330 4.11 -13.27 11.98
CA PRO A 330 3.84 -13.31 10.54
C PRO A 330 2.78 -12.27 10.15
N ASP A 331 2.89 -11.73 8.94
CA ASP A 331 1.79 -10.97 8.34
C ASP A 331 0.75 -11.94 7.76
N LEU A 332 -0.38 -12.04 8.44
CA LEU A 332 -1.48 -12.97 8.13
C LEU A 332 -2.68 -12.29 7.48
N ARG A 333 -2.58 -11.01 7.11
CA ARG A 333 -3.73 -10.22 6.61
C ARG A 333 -4.36 -10.78 5.32
N PHE A 334 -3.66 -11.66 4.62
CA PHE A 334 -4.13 -12.33 3.41
C PHE A 334 -4.41 -13.83 3.60
N VAL A 335 -4.18 -14.38 4.79
CA VAL A 335 -4.40 -15.81 5.09
C VAL A 335 -5.86 -16.02 5.44
N THR A 336 -6.54 -16.88 4.67
CA THR A 336 -7.92 -17.31 4.92
C THR A 336 -8.02 -18.78 5.38
N ASP A 337 -6.96 -19.56 5.18
CA ASP A 337 -6.93 -21.00 5.41
C ASP A 337 -5.73 -21.38 6.29
N MET A 338 -6.02 -22.00 7.43
CA MET A 338 -5.06 -22.56 8.40
C MET A 338 -5.32 -24.05 8.65
N TYR A 339 -6.00 -24.75 7.73
CA TYR A 339 -6.26 -26.18 7.80
C TYR A 339 -4.96 -26.94 8.11
N GLU A 340 -4.92 -27.72 9.19
CA GLU A 340 -3.77 -28.51 9.64
C GLU A 340 -2.46 -27.74 9.87
N ALA A 341 -2.50 -26.40 9.96
CA ALA A 341 -1.30 -25.61 10.26
C ALA A 341 -0.81 -25.90 11.68
N PHE A 342 0.40 -26.44 11.85
CA PHE A 342 0.96 -26.96 13.13
C PHE A 342 0.36 -28.27 13.64
N ALA A 343 -0.34 -29.02 12.77
CA ALA A 343 -0.76 -30.39 13.05
C ALA A 343 0.45 -31.24 13.45
N GLY A 344 0.40 -31.98 14.54
CA GLY A 344 1.49 -32.86 14.98
C GLY A 344 2.78 -32.16 15.39
N ALA A 345 2.84 -30.82 15.43
CA ALA A 345 4.03 -30.08 15.84
C ALA A 345 4.25 -30.15 17.37
N GLU A 346 4.61 -31.33 17.87
CA GLU A 346 4.51 -31.69 19.30
C GLU A 346 5.30 -30.78 20.24
N LEU A 347 6.42 -30.18 19.80
CA LEU A 347 7.23 -29.26 20.60
C LEU A 347 6.87 -27.77 20.41
N PHE A 348 5.97 -27.45 19.47
CA PHE A 348 5.63 -26.07 19.17
C PHE A 348 4.75 -25.46 20.27
N ASN A 349 5.24 -24.40 20.89
CA ASN A 349 4.50 -23.60 21.88
C ASN A 349 4.91 -22.12 21.78
N GLY A 350 5.18 -21.65 20.56
CA GLY A 350 5.63 -20.28 20.28
C GLY A 350 4.56 -19.23 20.55
N ASN A 351 4.94 -18.00 20.89
CA ASN A 351 3.97 -16.94 21.17
C ASN A 351 3.16 -16.56 19.92
N VAL A 352 1.86 -16.87 19.94
CA VAL A 352 0.90 -16.59 18.86
C VAL A 352 -0.21 -15.61 19.28
N GLN A 353 -0.11 -15.01 20.47
CA GLN A 353 -1.20 -14.21 21.07
C GLN A 353 -1.61 -12.99 20.22
N ASN A 354 -0.68 -12.45 19.43
CA ASN A 354 -0.81 -11.21 18.66
C ASN A 354 -1.07 -11.46 17.17
N TRP A 355 -1.33 -12.71 16.77
CA TRP A 355 -1.63 -13.03 15.38
C TRP A 355 -2.98 -12.44 14.98
N ASP A 356 -3.01 -11.74 13.84
CA ASP A 356 -4.26 -11.27 13.24
C ASP A 356 -4.86 -12.38 12.39
N VAL A 357 -5.80 -13.12 12.98
CA VAL A 357 -6.54 -14.21 12.33
C VAL A 357 -7.93 -13.77 11.86
N SER A 358 -8.21 -12.45 11.82
CA SER A 358 -9.56 -11.92 11.56
C SER A 358 -10.12 -12.20 10.16
N LYS A 359 -9.27 -12.68 9.24
CA LYS A 359 -9.64 -13.08 7.87
C LYS A 359 -9.70 -14.60 7.68
N VAL A 360 -9.29 -15.38 8.67
CA VAL A 360 -9.27 -16.84 8.59
C VAL A 360 -10.69 -17.38 8.66
N THR A 361 -11.04 -18.26 7.72
CA THR A 361 -12.33 -18.93 7.64
C THR A 361 -12.24 -20.42 7.99
N ASP A 362 -11.08 -21.04 7.77
CA ASP A 362 -10.82 -22.45 8.09
C ASP A 362 -9.65 -22.59 9.08
N MET A 363 -9.92 -23.19 10.24
CA MET A 363 -8.92 -23.53 11.28
C MET A 363 -8.96 -25.02 11.63
N ALA A 364 -9.57 -25.86 10.79
CA ALA A 364 -9.70 -27.28 11.08
C ALA A 364 -8.31 -27.93 11.24
N GLY A 365 -8.14 -28.73 12.29
CA GLY A 365 -6.91 -29.47 12.56
C GLY A 365 -5.68 -28.64 12.90
N MET A 366 -5.77 -27.30 13.07
CA MET A 366 -4.60 -26.45 13.30
C MET A 366 -3.67 -27.00 14.40
N PHE A 367 -4.19 -27.30 15.59
CA PHE A 367 -3.38 -27.84 16.69
C PHE A 367 -3.63 -29.34 16.95
N ILE A 368 -4.03 -30.11 15.93
CA ILE A 368 -4.24 -31.55 16.07
C ILE A 368 -2.96 -32.23 16.58
N ASN A 369 -3.07 -33.08 17.60
CA ASN A 369 -1.98 -33.76 18.29
C ASN A 369 -0.82 -32.85 18.74
N ASN A 370 -1.05 -31.55 18.90
CA ASN A 370 -0.03 -30.63 19.40
C ASN A 370 0.06 -30.72 20.93
N LYS A 371 0.85 -31.68 21.42
CA LYS A 371 0.86 -32.09 22.83
C LYS A 371 1.37 -31.04 23.81
N ASN A 372 2.17 -30.06 23.37
CA ASN A 372 2.72 -29.01 24.24
C ASN A 372 2.10 -27.63 24.02
N PHE A 373 1.20 -27.46 23.06
CA PHE A 373 0.58 -26.17 22.80
C PHE A 373 -0.39 -25.79 23.93
N ASN A 374 -0.15 -24.64 24.56
CA ASN A 374 -1.02 -24.06 25.58
C ASN A 374 -0.92 -22.53 25.65
N GLN A 375 -0.65 -21.88 24.52
CA GLN A 375 -0.52 -20.42 24.47
C GLN A 375 -1.86 -19.72 24.52
N ASN A 376 -1.90 -18.55 25.16
CA ASN A 376 -3.11 -17.74 25.27
C ASN A 376 -3.53 -17.22 23.88
N ILE A 377 -4.67 -17.73 23.41
CA ILE A 377 -5.32 -17.37 22.15
C ILE A 377 -6.72 -16.77 22.36
N GLY A 378 -7.09 -16.45 23.60
CA GLY A 378 -8.42 -15.89 23.92
C GLY A 378 -8.69 -14.54 23.24
N ASN A 379 -7.64 -13.81 22.85
CA ASN A 379 -7.78 -12.51 22.16
C ASN A 379 -7.93 -12.62 20.63
N TRP A 380 -7.86 -13.82 20.06
CA TRP A 380 -8.03 -14.01 18.63
C TRP A 380 -9.45 -13.63 18.19
N ASN A 381 -9.53 -12.89 17.07
CA ASN A 381 -10.80 -12.62 16.43
C ASN A 381 -11.13 -13.76 15.46
N VAL A 382 -11.99 -14.69 15.91
CA VAL A 382 -12.44 -15.86 15.13
C VAL A 382 -13.82 -15.67 14.49
N SER A 383 -14.35 -14.43 14.45
CA SER A 383 -15.72 -14.16 13.98
C SER A 383 -15.98 -14.49 12.51
N ALA A 384 -14.93 -14.71 11.72
CA ALA A 384 -15.00 -15.11 10.31
C ALA A 384 -14.87 -16.64 10.11
N VAL A 385 -14.52 -17.39 11.16
CA VAL A 385 -14.25 -18.84 11.08
C VAL A 385 -15.57 -19.60 10.93
N THR A 386 -15.61 -20.51 9.96
CA THR A 386 -16.73 -21.43 9.72
C THR A 386 -16.38 -22.88 10.06
N ASN A 387 -15.10 -23.25 10.01
CA ASN A 387 -14.64 -24.62 10.29
C ASN A 387 -13.56 -24.65 11.39
N MET A 388 -13.81 -25.44 12.45
CA MET A 388 -12.88 -25.72 13.55
C MET A 388 -12.78 -27.23 13.84
N ASP A 389 -13.11 -28.08 12.87
CA ASP A 389 -13.03 -29.54 13.00
C ASP A 389 -11.66 -29.97 13.54
N GLY A 390 -11.64 -30.71 14.64
CA GLY A 390 -10.41 -31.28 15.21
C GLY A 390 -9.33 -30.27 15.62
N MET A 391 -9.63 -28.97 15.72
CA MET A 391 -8.63 -27.91 15.96
C MET A 391 -7.69 -28.21 17.14
N PHE A 392 -8.21 -28.81 18.23
CA PHE A 392 -7.43 -29.22 19.41
C PHE A 392 -7.51 -30.72 19.69
N PHE A 393 -7.84 -31.54 18.68
CA PHE A 393 -7.91 -32.99 18.84
C PHE A 393 -6.56 -33.51 19.35
N GLY A 394 -6.52 -34.21 20.47
CA GLY A 394 -5.29 -34.74 21.06
C GLY A 394 -4.30 -33.70 21.61
N ALA A 395 -4.66 -32.41 21.64
CA ALA A 395 -3.86 -31.35 22.26
C ALA A 395 -3.94 -31.44 23.80
N SER A 396 -3.27 -32.46 24.35
CA SER A 396 -3.58 -33.00 25.68
C SER A 396 -3.45 -32.03 26.86
N ILE A 397 -2.66 -30.96 26.73
CA ILE A 397 -2.45 -29.97 27.80
C ILE A 397 -3.15 -28.62 27.56
N PHE A 398 -3.80 -28.44 26.41
CA PHE A 398 -4.44 -27.18 26.06
C PHE A 398 -5.60 -26.89 27.03
N ASN A 399 -5.56 -25.72 27.67
CA ASN A 399 -6.59 -25.29 28.63
C ASN A 399 -6.70 -23.75 28.73
N GLN A 400 -6.52 -23.04 27.62
CA GLN A 400 -6.61 -21.58 27.62
C GLN A 400 -8.05 -21.11 27.48
N ASN A 401 -8.38 -20.00 28.15
CA ASN A 401 -9.72 -19.44 28.11
C ASN A 401 -10.03 -18.89 26.71
N ILE A 402 -11.00 -19.54 26.06
CA ILE A 402 -11.55 -19.20 24.74
C ILE A 402 -13.06 -18.96 24.79
N GLY A 403 -13.64 -18.81 26.00
CA GLY A 403 -15.09 -18.62 26.16
C GLY A 403 -15.60 -17.31 25.55
N ASN A 404 -14.71 -16.33 25.34
CA ASN A 404 -15.03 -15.04 24.75
C ASN A 404 -14.96 -15.00 23.21
N TRP A 405 -14.61 -16.10 22.56
CA TRP A 405 -14.63 -16.19 21.10
C TRP A 405 -16.04 -16.02 20.54
N ASP A 406 -16.16 -15.24 19.46
CA ASP A 406 -17.38 -15.18 18.66
C ASP A 406 -17.38 -16.34 17.66
N VAL A 407 -18.09 -17.41 18.02
CA VAL A 407 -18.25 -18.61 17.19
C VAL A 407 -19.59 -18.64 16.45
N SER A 408 -20.30 -17.51 16.34
CA SER A 408 -21.64 -17.45 15.74
C SER A 408 -21.71 -17.86 14.27
N GLN A 409 -20.57 -17.86 13.57
CA GLN A 409 -20.44 -18.32 12.17
C GLN A 409 -19.88 -19.75 12.05
N VAL A 410 -19.47 -20.39 13.14
CA VAL A 410 -18.86 -21.72 13.10
C VAL A 410 -19.93 -22.78 12.83
N GLU A 411 -19.75 -23.55 11.76
CA GLU A 411 -20.64 -24.62 11.32
C GLU A 411 -20.14 -26.01 11.76
N GLU A 412 -18.82 -26.20 11.82
CA GLU A 412 -18.17 -27.50 12.03
C GLU A 412 -17.18 -27.46 13.21
N THR A 413 -17.38 -28.34 14.20
CA THR A 413 -16.53 -28.53 15.41
C THR A 413 -16.33 -30.02 15.74
N TYR A 414 -16.45 -30.89 14.74
CA TYR A 414 -16.27 -32.33 14.88
C TYR A 414 -14.96 -32.64 15.61
N SER A 415 -15.03 -33.40 16.70
CA SER A 415 -13.85 -33.80 17.48
C SER A 415 -12.93 -32.66 17.95
N MET A 416 -13.41 -31.40 18.01
CA MET A 416 -12.57 -30.21 18.25
C MET A 416 -11.69 -30.33 19.51
N PHE A 417 -12.23 -30.85 20.62
CA PHE A 417 -11.50 -31.07 21.88
C PHE A 417 -11.38 -32.55 22.24
N GLU A 418 -11.59 -33.47 21.30
CA GLU A 418 -11.50 -34.90 21.60
C GLU A 418 -10.06 -35.24 22.03
N GLY A 419 -9.91 -35.83 23.22
CA GLY A 419 -8.59 -36.12 23.79
C GLY A 419 -7.80 -34.91 24.33
N ALA A 420 -8.39 -33.71 24.39
CA ALA A 420 -7.81 -32.56 25.09
C ALA A 420 -7.97 -32.72 26.61
N LEU A 421 -7.10 -33.56 27.20
CA LEU A 421 -7.25 -34.07 28.57
C LEU A 421 -7.26 -33.00 29.67
N ALA A 422 -6.60 -31.86 29.45
CA ALA A 422 -6.55 -30.75 30.40
C ALA A 422 -7.65 -29.70 30.18
N PHE A 423 -8.40 -29.78 29.09
CA PHE A 423 -9.34 -28.75 28.70
C PHE A 423 -10.57 -28.72 29.61
N ASP A 424 -10.72 -27.64 30.39
CA ASP A 424 -11.82 -27.43 31.34
C ASP A 424 -12.21 -25.94 31.39
N GLN A 425 -12.59 -25.39 30.24
CA GLN A 425 -13.01 -23.98 30.11
C GLN A 425 -14.52 -23.83 29.97
N ASN A 426 -15.03 -22.71 30.46
CA ASN A 426 -16.45 -22.36 30.34
C ASN A 426 -16.75 -21.81 28.93
N LEU A 427 -17.51 -22.57 28.14
CA LEU A 427 -17.94 -22.20 26.78
C LEU A 427 -19.41 -21.79 26.71
N SER A 428 -20.06 -21.54 27.85
CA SER A 428 -21.49 -21.22 27.91
C SER A 428 -21.90 -19.92 27.20
N SER A 429 -20.95 -19.05 26.89
CA SER A 429 -21.16 -17.81 26.12
C SER A 429 -21.09 -18.00 24.60
N TRP A 430 -20.68 -19.17 24.13
CA TRP A 430 -20.62 -19.46 22.69
C TRP A 430 -22.03 -19.50 22.08
N ASP A 431 -22.22 -18.77 20.98
CA ASP A 431 -23.41 -18.87 20.15
C ASP A 431 -23.23 -19.98 19.10
N VAL A 432 -23.78 -21.17 19.37
CA VAL A 432 -23.71 -22.33 18.47
C VAL A 432 -24.92 -22.44 17.53
N SER A 433 -25.64 -21.34 17.29
CA SER A 433 -26.85 -21.35 16.45
C SER A 433 -26.60 -21.73 14.98
N SER A 434 -25.36 -21.59 14.50
CA SER A 434 -24.96 -21.97 13.13
C SER A 434 -24.41 -23.40 13.03
N ALA A 435 -24.07 -24.03 14.15
CA ALA A 435 -23.42 -25.34 14.16
C ALA A 435 -24.31 -26.41 13.51
N THR A 436 -23.70 -27.20 12.62
CA THR A 436 -24.34 -28.35 11.96
C THR A 436 -23.66 -29.67 12.29
N ARG A 437 -22.39 -29.63 12.72
CA ARG A 437 -21.56 -30.81 12.97
C ARG A 437 -20.73 -30.67 14.24
N MET A 438 -21.09 -31.41 15.31
CA MET A 438 -20.46 -31.35 16.63
C MET A 438 -20.24 -32.73 17.27
N GLU A 439 -20.13 -33.77 16.44
CA GLU A 439 -19.90 -35.12 16.93
C GLU A 439 -18.55 -35.21 17.64
N LYS A 440 -18.53 -35.94 18.76
CA LYS A 440 -17.36 -36.15 19.61
C LYS A 440 -16.62 -34.90 20.10
N MET A 441 -17.20 -33.70 19.97
CA MET A 441 -16.57 -32.43 20.32
C MET A 441 -15.79 -32.47 21.65
N PHE A 442 -16.34 -33.10 22.70
CA PHE A 442 -15.70 -33.23 24.01
C PHE A 442 -15.37 -34.68 24.43
N SER A 443 -15.45 -35.65 23.51
CA SER A 443 -15.15 -37.05 23.82
C SER A 443 -13.76 -37.21 24.42
N ASN A 444 -13.63 -37.90 25.55
CA ASN A 444 -12.35 -38.09 26.25
C ASN A 444 -11.59 -36.77 26.56
N SER A 445 -12.29 -35.64 26.70
CA SER A 445 -11.68 -34.38 27.13
C SER A 445 -11.66 -34.24 28.66
N GLY A 446 -10.99 -33.21 29.18
CA GLY A 446 -10.96 -32.86 30.60
C GLY A 446 -12.18 -32.10 31.12
N LEU A 447 -13.22 -31.89 30.29
CA LEU A 447 -14.31 -30.97 30.60
C LEU A 447 -15.07 -31.42 31.85
N SER A 448 -15.11 -30.55 32.87
CA SER A 448 -15.81 -30.83 34.11
C SER A 448 -17.33 -30.82 33.96
N GLN A 449 -18.00 -31.54 34.85
CA GLN A 449 -19.47 -31.50 34.96
C GLN A 449 -20.00 -30.08 35.11
N THR A 450 -19.31 -29.21 35.88
CA THR A 450 -19.72 -27.81 36.09
C THR A 450 -19.75 -27.01 34.79
N ASN A 451 -18.70 -27.14 33.97
CA ASN A 451 -18.64 -26.44 32.69
C ASN A 451 -19.62 -27.06 31.68
N TYR A 452 -19.80 -28.38 31.70
CA TYR A 452 -20.78 -29.04 30.86
C TYR A 452 -22.22 -28.64 31.21
N ASP A 453 -22.54 -28.50 32.49
CA ASP A 453 -23.83 -27.99 32.97
C ASP A 453 -24.11 -26.56 32.48
N ALA A 454 -23.10 -25.70 32.54
CA ALA A 454 -23.20 -24.33 32.05
C ALA A 454 -23.45 -24.28 30.52
N ILE A 455 -22.75 -25.14 29.76
CA ILE A 455 -22.93 -25.29 28.31
C ILE A 455 -24.37 -25.71 27.99
N LEU A 456 -24.86 -26.81 28.58
CA LEU A 456 -26.22 -27.30 28.36
C LEU A 456 -27.26 -26.22 28.69
N THR A 457 -27.10 -25.56 29.85
CA THR A 457 -28.01 -24.53 30.33
C THR A 457 -28.09 -23.35 29.36
N SER A 458 -26.95 -22.77 28.97
CA SER A 458 -26.94 -21.60 28.09
C SER A 458 -27.35 -21.93 26.66
N TRP A 459 -26.83 -23.01 26.08
CA TRP A 459 -27.13 -23.35 24.69
C TRP A 459 -28.60 -23.72 24.48
N SER A 460 -29.27 -24.26 25.51
CA SER A 460 -30.72 -24.52 25.46
C SER A 460 -31.59 -23.27 25.23
N GLN A 461 -31.04 -22.07 25.42
CA GLN A 461 -31.73 -20.79 25.23
C GLN A 461 -31.53 -20.19 23.83
N LEU A 462 -30.69 -20.80 22.99
CA LEU A 462 -30.39 -20.33 21.64
C LEU A 462 -31.44 -20.79 20.62
N THR A 463 -31.42 -20.17 19.43
CA THR A 463 -32.21 -20.64 18.28
C THR A 463 -31.34 -21.57 17.44
N LEU A 464 -31.47 -22.87 17.67
CA LEU A 464 -30.53 -23.87 17.17
C LEU A 464 -30.98 -24.50 15.84
N LYS A 465 -30.01 -25.01 15.07
CA LYS A 465 -30.30 -25.94 13.96
C LYS A 465 -30.91 -27.23 14.48
N GLN A 466 -31.82 -27.79 13.68
CA GLN A 466 -32.48 -29.05 14.00
C GLN A 466 -31.55 -30.24 13.71
N GLY A 467 -31.58 -31.26 14.56
CA GLY A 467 -30.99 -32.57 14.27
C GLY A 467 -29.46 -32.63 14.37
N VAL A 468 -28.83 -31.66 15.03
CA VAL A 468 -27.37 -31.65 15.23
C VAL A 468 -26.97 -32.80 16.16
N GLU A 469 -25.94 -33.54 15.77
CA GLU A 469 -25.30 -34.52 16.66
C GLU A 469 -24.22 -33.83 17.49
N PHE A 470 -24.29 -34.01 18.81
CA PHE A 470 -23.39 -33.40 19.78
C PHE A 470 -22.79 -34.47 20.68
N GLY A 471 -21.46 -34.61 20.67
CA GLY A 471 -20.76 -35.64 21.45
C GLY A 471 -19.96 -35.07 22.61
N ALA A 472 -20.38 -35.41 23.83
CA ALA A 472 -19.62 -35.20 25.07
C ALA A 472 -19.06 -36.52 25.65
N GLY A 473 -19.17 -37.63 24.92
CA GLY A 473 -18.58 -38.91 25.30
C GLY A 473 -19.13 -39.44 26.63
N THR A 474 -18.27 -39.57 27.63
CA THR A 474 -18.61 -40.09 28.97
C THR A 474 -18.86 -39.01 30.02
N ILE A 475 -18.90 -37.73 29.63
CA ILE A 475 -19.07 -36.60 30.57
C ILE A 475 -20.51 -36.61 31.10
N HIS A 476 -20.65 -36.57 32.42
CA HIS A 476 -21.95 -36.49 33.10
C HIS A 476 -22.39 -35.04 33.31
N TYR A 477 -23.70 -34.79 33.29
CA TYR A 477 -24.33 -33.52 33.69
C TYR A 477 -25.10 -33.67 35.01
N SER A 478 -25.32 -32.59 35.75
CA SER A 478 -26.11 -32.63 36.98
C SER A 478 -27.62 -32.71 36.72
N SER A 479 -28.38 -33.14 37.72
CA SER A 479 -29.84 -33.13 37.65
C SER A 479 -30.44 -31.74 37.39
N SER A 480 -29.74 -30.65 37.77
CA SER A 480 -30.16 -29.28 37.45
C SER A 480 -30.14 -28.94 35.95
N SER A 481 -29.30 -29.62 35.16
CA SER A 481 -29.18 -29.39 33.71
C SER A 481 -30.11 -30.29 32.88
N GLN A 482 -30.89 -31.18 33.53
CA GLN A 482 -31.76 -32.13 32.84
C GLN A 482 -32.78 -31.44 31.94
N ASP A 483 -33.42 -30.37 32.42
CA ASP A 483 -34.42 -29.63 31.63
C ASP A 483 -33.78 -28.94 30.42
N ALA A 484 -32.60 -28.35 30.59
CA ALA A 484 -31.85 -27.73 29.51
C ALA A 484 -31.45 -28.75 28.44
N ARG A 485 -30.95 -29.92 28.85
CA ARG A 485 -30.66 -31.02 27.92
C ARG A 485 -31.92 -31.51 27.21
N ASN A 486 -33.05 -31.61 27.90
CA ASN A 486 -34.32 -32.01 27.29
C ASN A 486 -34.77 -31.03 26.20
N VAL A 487 -34.54 -29.72 26.37
CA VAL A 487 -34.80 -28.69 25.35
C VAL A 487 -33.95 -28.93 24.09
N LEU A 488 -32.67 -29.31 24.26
CA LEU A 488 -31.79 -29.62 23.13
C LEU A 488 -32.25 -30.88 22.38
N THR A 489 -32.64 -31.95 23.09
CA THR A 489 -33.00 -33.24 22.46
C THR A 489 -34.45 -33.33 21.99
N SER A 490 -35.32 -32.41 22.40
CA SER A 490 -36.76 -32.42 22.06
C SER A 490 -37.10 -31.40 20.97
N ALA A 491 -38.35 -31.39 20.51
CA ALA A 491 -38.84 -30.37 19.58
C ALA A 491 -38.63 -28.95 20.16
N PRO A 492 -38.19 -27.96 19.35
CA PRO A 492 -37.96 -28.04 17.91
C PRO A 492 -36.54 -28.47 17.49
N ASN A 493 -35.63 -28.71 18.44
CA ASN A 493 -34.20 -28.88 18.19
C ASN A 493 -33.83 -30.32 17.77
N PHE A 494 -34.36 -31.35 18.44
CA PHE A 494 -34.12 -32.76 18.11
C PHE A 494 -32.65 -33.16 18.01
N TRP A 495 -31.77 -32.59 18.83
CA TRP A 495 -30.36 -32.96 18.84
C TRP A 495 -30.15 -34.40 19.27
N LEU A 496 -29.13 -35.05 18.68
CA LEU A 496 -28.64 -36.35 19.11
C LEU A 496 -27.43 -36.14 20.03
N ILE A 497 -27.66 -36.21 21.35
CA ILE A 497 -26.60 -35.99 22.35
C ILE A 497 -26.06 -37.33 22.85
N THR A 498 -24.76 -37.54 22.68
CA THR A 498 -24.00 -38.65 23.29
C THR A 498 -23.18 -38.13 24.47
N ASP A 499 -23.62 -38.45 25.69
CA ASP A 499 -22.98 -38.04 26.95
C ASP A 499 -23.06 -39.17 28.00
N GLY A 500 -22.47 -38.96 29.18
CA GLY A 500 -22.52 -39.90 30.29
C GLY A 500 -23.89 -40.02 30.96
N GLY A 501 -24.87 -39.19 30.58
CA GLY A 501 -26.14 -39.07 31.28
C GLY A 501 -26.04 -38.27 32.58
N VAL A 502 -27.13 -38.28 33.36
CA VAL A 502 -27.19 -37.62 34.67
C VAL A 502 -26.14 -38.24 35.60
N ALA A 503 -25.38 -37.40 36.30
CA ALA A 503 -24.45 -37.84 37.32
C ALA A 503 -25.19 -38.65 38.42
N PRO A 504 -24.61 -39.77 38.88
CA PRO A 504 -25.24 -40.67 39.85
C PRO A 504 -25.42 -40.07 41.25
#